data_AF-A0A847PV26-F1
#
_entry.id   AF-A0A847PV26-F1
#
_cell.length_a   1.000
_cell.length_b   1.000
_cell.length_c   1.000
_cell.angle_alpha   90.00
_cell.angle_beta   90.00
_cell.angle_gamma   90.00
#
_symmetry.space_group_name_H-M   'P 1'
#
loop_
_entity.id
_entity.type
_entity.pdbx_description
1 polymer ?
#
loop_
_entity_poly.entity_id
_entity_poly.type
_entity_poly.pdbx_seq_one_letter_code
_entity_poly.pdbx_strand_id
1 'polypeptide(L)'
;MANPEEEVIAIMKKTGIDLAATLPCDRIKNLLPLVSEIFPEIRLTREENGVGICAGFYLAGGKPIMLIQSTGLGNMINALESLNVICRIPLPILVSWRGVYGEGIEAQVPLGAHLPTILEGAGLKYTIIDEAEKLPLLENVIRDAFENLRPHIALISPKVWEFSDCCAWEAVELPEKPEVMERICKFNIINETLKPVMLRNDAICAIASQLDDEITVTNLGVPCKELYA
;
A
#
# COMPACT_ATOMS: atom_id res chain seq x y z
N MET A 1 30.48 3.74 -6.27
CA MET A 1 29.39 4.15 -5.37
C MET A 1 28.36 3.04 -5.46
N ALA A 2 27.82 2.53 -4.34
CA ALA A 2 26.77 1.51 -4.42
C ALA A 2 25.55 2.11 -5.15
N ASN A 3 24.87 1.30 -5.95
CA ASN A 3 23.72 1.77 -6.71
C ASN A 3 22.57 2.12 -5.72
N PRO A 4 21.87 3.26 -5.85
CA PRO A 4 20.73 3.61 -5.00
C PRO A 4 19.73 2.46 -4.79
N GLU A 5 19.45 1.68 -5.83
CA GLU A 5 18.54 0.54 -5.76
C GLU A 5 19.09 -0.60 -4.90
N GLU A 6 20.38 -0.93 -5.03
CA GLU A 6 21.03 -1.96 -4.21
C GLU A 6 21.07 -1.56 -2.74
N GLU A 7 21.24 -0.27 -2.45
CA GLU A 7 21.19 0.26 -1.10
C GLU A 7 19.79 0.10 -0.48
N VAL A 8 18.72 0.39 -1.23
CA VAL A 8 17.35 0.14 -0.78
C VAL A 8 17.13 -1.34 -0.46
N ILE A 9 17.57 -2.24 -1.34
CA ILE A 9 17.49 -3.69 -1.12
C ILE A 9 18.27 -4.09 0.15
N ALA A 10 19.47 -3.57 0.34
CA ALA A 10 20.29 -3.86 1.52
C ALA A 10 19.60 -3.38 2.81
N ILE A 11 19.00 -2.19 2.79
CA ILE A 11 18.22 -1.63 3.91
C ILE A 11 17.00 -2.52 4.21
N MET A 12 16.23 -2.93 3.21
CA MET A 12 15.07 -3.82 3.38
C MET A 12 15.48 -5.16 3.99
N LYS A 13 16.57 -5.79 3.51
CA LYS A 13 17.11 -7.03 4.09
C LYS A 13 17.52 -6.83 5.55
N LYS A 14 18.30 -5.77 5.83
CA LYS A 14 18.82 -5.46 7.17
C LYS A 14 17.70 -5.22 8.19
N THR A 15 16.59 -4.62 7.76
CA THR A 15 15.43 -4.33 8.62
C THR A 15 14.46 -5.51 8.77
N GLY A 16 14.73 -6.62 8.07
CA GLY A 16 13.96 -7.86 8.18
C GLY A 16 12.62 -7.80 7.47
N ILE A 17 12.53 -7.06 6.36
CA ILE A 17 11.36 -7.12 5.47
C ILE A 17 11.31 -8.51 4.84
N ASP A 18 10.12 -9.10 4.81
CA ASP A 18 9.84 -10.45 4.30
C ASP A 18 8.69 -10.50 3.28
N LEU A 19 8.02 -9.37 3.03
CA LEU A 19 7.05 -9.21 1.94
C LEU A 19 7.13 -7.79 1.36
N ALA A 20 7.19 -7.69 0.03
CA ALA A 20 7.04 -6.43 -0.69
C ALA A 20 5.70 -6.39 -1.44
N ALA A 21 4.87 -5.39 -1.16
CA ALA A 21 3.66 -5.13 -1.93
C ALA A 21 3.90 -3.95 -2.86
N THR A 22 3.83 -4.19 -4.17
CA THR A 22 4.36 -3.26 -5.17
C THR A 22 3.29 -2.78 -6.14
N LEU A 23 3.42 -1.54 -6.62
CA LEU A 23 2.79 -1.07 -7.84
C LEU A 23 3.83 -0.60 -8.85
N PRO A 24 3.58 -0.79 -10.15
CA PRO A 24 4.49 -0.33 -11.18
C PRO A 24 4.58 1.20 -11.19
N CYS A 25 5.81 1.72 -11.24
CA CYS A 25 6.07 3.14 -11.41
C CYS A 25 7.40 3.35 -12.16
N ASP A 26 7.37 4.19 -13.19
CA ASP A 26 8.53 4.46 -14.06
C ASP A 26 9.77 4.95 -13.28
N ARG A 27 9.57 5.77 -12.23
CA ARG A 27 10.69 6.33 -11.45
C ARG A 27 11.43 5.31 -10.58
N ILE A 28 10.85 4.15 -10.34
CA ILE A 28 11.47 3.05 -9.59
C ILE A 28 11.56 1.78 -10.45
N LYS A 29 11.53 1.92 -11.78
CA LYS A 29 11.55 0.80 -12.74
C LYS A 29 12.74 -0.15 -12.58
N ASN A 30 13.85 0.34 -12.06
CA ASN A 30 15.06 -0.43 -11.76
C ASN A 30 15.01 -1.15 -10.42
N LEU A 31 14.34 -0.55 -9.44
CA LEU A 31 14.20 -1.12 -8.11
C LEU A 31 13.20 -2.28 -8.13
N LEU A 32 12.11 -2.17 -8.87
CA LEU A 32 11.03 -3.16 -8.88
C LEU A 32 11.51 -4.58 -9.27
N PRO A 33 12.30 -4.78 -10.35
CA PRO A 33 12.83 -6.11 -10.68
C PRO A 33 13.72 -6.69 -9.58
N LEU A 34 14.58 -5.87 -8.96
CA LEU A 34 15.44 -6.31 -7.86
C LEU A 34 14.62 -6.72 -6.63
N VAL A 35 13.50 -6.03 -6.38
CA VAL A 35 12.56 -6.41 -5.32
C VAL A 35 11.89 -7.74 -5.63
N SER A 36 11.39 -7.93 -6.86
CA SER A 36 10.77 -9.19 -7.30
C SER A 36 11.72 -10.39 -7.23
N GLU A 37 13.02 -10.18 -7.47
CA GLU A 37 14.02 -11.25 -7.42
C GLU A 37 14.34 -11.68 -5.97
N ILE A 38 14.28 -10.75 -5.04
CA ILE A 38 14.84 -10.91 -3.69
C ILE A 38 13.78 -11.18 -2.63
N PHE A 39 12.62 -10.55 -2.73
CA PHE A 39 11.55 -10.64 -1.75
C PHE A 39 10.33 -11.33 -2.35
N PRO A 40 9.56 -12.10 -1.55
CA PRO A 40 8.18 -12.42 -1.90
C PRO A 40 7.44 -11.13 -2.27
N GLU A 41 6.89 -11.08 -3.47
CA GLU A 41 6.23 -9.90 -4.03
C GLU A 41 4.72 -10.14 -4.21
N ILE A 42 3.91 -9.19 -3.77
CA ILE A 42 2.51 -9.08 -4.18
C ILE A 42 2.36 -7.84 -5.06
N ARG A 43 2.09 -8.06 -6.34
CA ARG A 43 1.76 -6.98 -7.27
C ARG A 43 0.32 -6.54 -7.05
N LEU A 44 0.17 -5.29 -6.64
CA LEU A 44 -1.11 -4.69 -6.30
C LEU A 44 -1.79 -4.13 -7.54
N THR A 45 -3.11 -4.20 -7.56
CA THR A 45 -3.93 -3.54 -8.59
C THR A 45 -4.23 -2.09 -8.25
N ARG A 46 -4.26 -1.77 -6.95
CA ARG A 46 -4.54 -0.45 -6.37
C ARG A 46 -3.84 -0.31 -5.02
N GLU A 47 -3.44 0.89 -4.66
CA GLU A 47 -2.69 1.19 -3.44
C GLU A 47 -3.49 0.84 -2.17
N GLU A 48 -4.79 1.12 -2.14
CA GLU A 48 -5.66 0.81 -1.00
C GLU A 48 -5.77 -0.69 -0.70
N ASN A 49 -5.64 -1.55 -1.72
CA ASN A 49 -5.65 -3.00 -1.52
C ASN A 49 -4.38 -3.44 -0.76
N GLY A 50 -3.27 -2.76 -0.99
CA GLY A 50 -2.01 -2.99 -0.30
C GLY A 50 -2.12 -2.77 1.20
N VAL A 51 -2.90 -1.77 1.63
CA VAL A 51 -3.15 -1.49 3.06
C VAL A 51 -3.70 -2.73 3.76
N GLY A 52 -4.79 -3.31 3.23
CA GLY A 52 -5.43 -4.47 3.83
C GLY A 52 -4.56 -5.73 3.77
N ILE A 53 -3.89 -5.97 2.64
CA ILE A 53 -3.02 -7.13 2.45
C ILE A 53 -1.83 -7.08 3.41
N CYS A 54 -1.12 -5.94 3.47
CA CYS A 54 0.01 -5.77 4.38
C CYS A 54 -0.45 -5.82 5.84
N ALA A 55 -1.59 -5.24 6.19
CA ALA A 55 -2.13 -5.36 7.53
C ALA A 55 -2.38 -6.82 7.94
N GLY A 56 -3.02 -7.61 7.07
CA GLY A 56 -3.24 -9.04 7.31
C GLY A 56 -1.93 -9.82 7.43
N PHE A 57 -0.95 -9.52 6.58
CA PHE A 57 0.36 -10.16 6.63
C PHE A 57 1.13 -9.84 7.92
N TYR A 58 1.08 -8.60 8.38
CA TYR A 58 1.64 -8.21 9.68
C TYR A 58 0.96 -8.92 10.84
N LEU A 59 -0.38 -9.01 10.83
CA LEU A 59 -1.14 -9.71 11.87
C LEU A 59 -0.84 -11.22 11.90
N ALA A 60 -0.39 -11.79 10.78
CA ALA A 60 0.11 -13.16 10.70
C ALA A 60 1.56 -13.33 11.21
N GLY A 61 2.20 -12.25 11.69
CA GLY A 61 3.54 -12.24 12.26
C GLY A 61 4.66 -11.80 11.30
N GLY A 62 4.31 -11.37 10.08
CA GLY A 62 5.27 -10.91 9.07
C GLY A 62 5.62 -9.42 9.17
N LYS A 63 6.54 -8.96 8.31
CA LYS A 63 7.04 -7.58 8.24
C LYS A 63 6.98 -7.03 6.81
N PRO A 64 5.80 -6.57 6.37
CA PRO A 64 5.60 -6.09 5.01
C PRO A 64 6.11 -4.66 4.80
N ILE A 65 6.42 -4.32 3.56
CA ILE A 65 6.63 -2.95 3.08
C ILE A 65 5.86 -2.73 1.78
N MET A 66 5.37 -1.50 1.58
CA MET A 66 4.74 -1.09 0.33
C MET A 66 5.68 -0.23 -0.52
N LEU A 67 5.75 -0.51 -1.83
CA LEU A 67 6.45 0.31 -2.82
C LEU A 67 5.42 0.82 -3.83
N ILE A 68 5.05 2.09 -3.72
CA ILE A 68 3.94 2.68 -4.47
C ILE A 68 4.30 4.05 -5.05
N GLN A 69 3.37 4.60 -5.84
CA GLN A 69 3.48 5.96 -6.38
C GLN A 69 2.74 6.98 -5.49
N SER A 70 3.24 8.22 -5.44
CA SER A 70 2.62 9.33 -4.69
C SER A 70 1.16 9.62 -5.04
N THR A 71 0.75 9.40 -6.29
CA THR A 71 -0.63 9.65 -6.72
C THR A 71 -1.63 8.74 -6.01
N GLY A 72 -1.25 7.48 -5.81
CA GLY A 72 -2.05 6.52 -5.08
C GLY A 72 -2.05 6.73 -3.58
N LEU A 73 -0.95 7.27 -3.04
CA LEU A 73 -0.89 7.65 -1.64
C LEU A 73 -2.04 8.61 -1.28
N GLY A 74 -2.35 9.59 -2.14
CA GLY A 74 -3.47 10.51 -1.92
C GLY A 74 -4.83 9.80 -1.78
N ASN A 75 -5.05 8.70 -2.52
CA ASN A 75 -6.30 7.95 -2.48
C ASN A 75 -6.41 7.01 -1.27
N MET A 76 -5.28 6.54 -0.73
CA MET A 76 -5.26 5.54 0.34
C MET A 76 -5.21 6.15 1.76
N ILE A 77 -5.16 7.48 1.92
CA ILE A 77 -5.09 8.13 3.26
C ILE A 77 -6.19 7.63 4.18
N ASN A 78 -7.45 7.64 3.70
CA ASN A 78 -8.58 7.16 4.50
C ASN A 78 -8.42 5.68 4.88
N ALA A 79 -7.86 4.84 4.01
CA ALA A 79 -7.59 3.44 4.32
C ALA A 79 -6.50 3.29 5.41
N LEU A 80 -5.44 4.09 5.34
CA LEU A 80 -4.40 4.13 6.37
C LEU A 80 -4.96 4.59 7.72
N GLU A 81 -5.78 5.64 7.74
CA GLU A 81 -6.37 6.15 8.98
C GLU A 81 -7.38 5.17 9.60
N SER A 82 -8.28 4.63 8.78
CA SER A 82 -9.35 3.74 9.23
C SER A 82 -8.90 2.32 9.57
N LEU A 83 -7.66 1.94 9.24
CA LEU A 83 -7.08 0.63 9.58
C LEU A 83 -5.76 0.77 10.32
N ASN A 84 -4.71 1.24 9.67
CA ASN A 84 -3.36 1.21 10.25
C ASN A 84 -3.20 2.14 11.45
N VAL A 85 -3.68 3.38 11.36
CA VAL A 85 -3.55 4.35 12.44
C VAL A 85 -4.41 3.91 13.63
N ILE A 86 -5.69 3.63 13.40
CA ILE A 86 -6.61 3.28 14.50
C ILE A 86 -6.26 1.94 15.15
N CYS A 87 -5.85 0.93 14.38
CA CYS A 87 -5.48 -0.38 14.92
C CYS A 87 -4.00 -0.49 15.32
N ARG A 88 -3.23 0.60 15.18
CA ARG A 88 -1.79 0.62 15.45
C ARG A 88 -1.03 -0.50 14.70
N ILE A 89 -1.31 -0.62 13.41
CA ILE A 89 -0.66 -1.59 12.53
C ILE A 89 0.50 -0.89 11.81
N PRO A 90 1.75 -1.32 12.03
CA PRO A 90 2.91 -0.71 11.40
C PRO A 90 2.89 -0.94 9.89
N LEU A 91 3.26 0.08 9.14
CA LEU A 91 3.36 -0.02 7.69
C LEU A 91 4.39 0.97 7.15
N PRO A 92 5.63 0.53 6.88
CA PRO A 92 6.55 1.33 6.10
C PRO A 92 6.09 1.40 4.64
N ILE A 93 6.10 2.61 4.08
CA ILE A 93 5.69 2.85 2.70
C ILE A 93 6.80 3.64 2.00
N LEU A 94 7.44 3.01 1.01
CA LEU A 94 8.33 3.67 0.08
C LEU A 94 7.48 4.25 -1.05
N VAL A 95 7.47 5.57 -1.15
CA VAL A 95 6.68 6.30 -2.14
C VAL A 95 7.61 6.92 -3.15
N SER A 96 7.46 6.48 -4.40
CA SER A 96 8.00 7.18 -5.56
C SER A 96 7.28 8.53 -5.69
N TRP A 97 7.96 9.61 -5.32
CA TRP A 97 7.37 10.94 -5.18
C TRP A 97 7.31 11.66 -6.52
N ARG A 98 6.20 11.48 -7.23
CA ARG A 98 5.89 12.15 -8.50
C ARG A 98 5.35 13.56 -8.29
N GLY A 99 5.39 14.39 -9.33
CA GLY A 99 4.90 15.77 -9.27
C GLY A 99 5.91 16.79 -8.72
N VAL A 100 7.18 16.41 -8.56
CA VAL A 100 8.24 17.26 -7.99
C VAL A 100 9.41 17.42 -8.95
N TYR A 101 10.48 16.65 -8.78
CA TYR A 101 11.71 16.79 -9.53
C TYR A 101 11.60 16.15 -10.92
N GLY A 102 11.87 16.93 -11.96
CA GLY A 102 11.87 16.46 -13.35
C GLY A 102 10.53 15.86 -13.80
N GLU A 103 9.41 16.31 -13.23
CA GLU A 103 8.10 15.80 -13.61
C GLU A 103 7.64 16.41 -14.94
N GLY A 104 7.34 15.54 -15.91
CA GLY A 104 6.80 15.95 -17.21
C GLY A 104 5.28 15.78 -17.33
N ILE A 105 4.64 15.06 -16.40
CA ILE A 105 3.20 14.84 -16.40
C ILE A 105 2.52 15.88 -15.52
N GLU A 106 1.97 16.93 -16.15
CA GLU A 106 1.33 18.06 -15.46
C GLU A 106 0.24 17.63 -14.47
N ALA A 107 -0.53 16.58 -14.80
CA ALA A 107 -1.59 16.05 -13.93
C ALA A 107 -1.10 15.55 -12.56
N GLN A 108 0.19 15.26 -12.41
CA GLN A 108 0.78 14.74 -11.17
C GLN A 108 1.36 15.84 -10.28
N VAL A 109 1.64 17.01 -10.84
CA VAL A 109 2.25 18.16 -10.15
C VAL A 109 1.41 18.66 -8.97
N PRO A 110 0.07 18.87 -9.10
CA PRO A 110 -0.71 19.43 -8.01
C PRO A 110 -0.68 18.57 -6.75
N LEU A 111 -0.89 17.26 -6.89
CA LEU A 111 -0.85 16.36 -5.73
C LEU A 111 0.57 16.22 -5.19
N GLY A 112 1.58 16.08 -6.06
CA GLY A 112 2.98 15.95 -5.66
C GLY A 112 3.47 17.10 -4.79
N ALA A 113 3.15 18.34 -5.18
CA ALA A 113 3.54 19.54 -4.44
C ALA A 113 2.85 19.65 -3.07
N HIS A 114 1.57 19.28 -2.97
CA HIS A 114 0.81 19.38 -1.74
C HIS A 114 0.96 18.17 -0.80
N LEU A 115 1.56 17.08 -1.28
CA LEU A 115 1.58 15.80 -0.56
C LEU A 115 2.17 15.91 0.86
N PRO A 116 3.30 16.60 1.11
CA PRO A 116 3.80 16.76 2.48
C PRO A 116 2.77 17.42 3.39
N THR A 117 2.14 18.52 2.96
CA THR A 117 1.12 19.24 3.73
C THR A 117 -0.14 18.39 3.96
N ILE A 118 -0.52 17.57 2.99
CA ILE A 118 -1.63 16.62 3.14
C ILE A 118 -1.28 15.57 4.21
N LEU A 119 -0.06 15.01 4.18
CA LEU A 119 0.40 14.04 5.18
C LEU A 119 0.51 14.66 6.58
N GLU A 120 1.01 15.89 6.68
CA GLU A 120 0.99 16.66 7.94
C GLU A 120 -0.44 16.85 8.46
N GLY A 121 -1.36 17.28 7.59
CA GLY A 121 -2.77 17.49 7.93
C GLY A 121 -3.49 16.20 8.35
N ALA A 122 -3.12 15.06 7.77
CA ALA A 122 -3.61 13.73 8.13
C ALA A 122 -2.90 13.15 9.38
N GLY A 123 -1.88 13.84 9.92
CA GLY A 123 -1.09 13.32 11.04
C GLY A 123 -0.26 12.07 10.70
N LEU A 124 -0.04 11.79 9.41
CA LEU A 124 0.74 10.65 8.94
C LEU A 124 2.23 11.00 8.96
N LYS A 125 3.03 10.16 9.63
CA LYS A 125 4.47 10.39 9.73
C LYS A 125 5.13 10.16 8.38
N TYR A 126 5.96 11.11 7.94
CA TYR A 126 6.76 10.96 6.74
C TYR A 126 8.19 11.47 6.91
N THR A 127 9.06 11.02 5.99
CA THR A 127 10.45 11.46 5.82
C THR A 127 10.68 11.73 4.34
N ILE A 128 11.27 12.87 4.00
CA ILE A 128 11.66 13.21 2.63
C ILE A 128 13.09 12.70 2.38
N ILE A 129 13.27 11.99 1.27
CA ILE A 129 14.57 11.53 0.75
C ILE A 129 14.71 12.12 -0.65
N ASP A 130 15.38 13.26 -0.76
CA ASP A 130 15.51 14.06 -1.99
C ASP A 130 16.88 13.92 -2.68
N GLU A 131 17.84 13.28 -2.03
CA GLU A 131 19.22 13.06 -2.48
C GLU A 131 19.63 11.61 -2.16
N ALA A 132 20.52 11.01 -2.95
CA ALA A 132 20.96 9.63 -2.76
C ALA A 132 21.65 9.42 -1.39
N GLU A 133 22.39 10.40 -0.91
CA GLU A 133 23.08 10.36 0.39
C GLU A 133 22.13 10.29 1.58
N LYS A 134 20.84 10.61 1.37
CA LYS A 134 19.79 10.52 2.39
C LYS A 134 19.04 9.18 2.35
N LEU A 135 19.33 8.28 1.42
CA LEU A 135 18.75 6.93 1.37
C LEU A 135 18.87 6.14 2.68
N PRO A 136 19.96 6.25 3.47
CA PRO A 136 20.04 5.60 4.79
C PRO A 136 18.88 5.96 5.73
N LEU A 137 18.20 7.10 5.53
CA LEU A 137 17.01 7.46 6.31
C LEU A 137 15.85 6.48 6.11
N LEU A 138 15.83 5.70 5.02
CA LEU A 138 14.84 4.65 4.81
C LEU A 138 14.90 3.58 5.91
N GLU A 139 16.09 3.27 6.44
CA GLU A 139 16.20 2.36 7.58
C GLU A 139 15.45 2.89 8.80
N ASN A 140 15.56 4.19 9.06
CA ASN A 140 14.85 4.85 10.16
C ASN A 140 13.34 4.84 9.93
N VAL A 141 12.88 5.04 8.70
CA VAL A 141 11.45 4.95 8.34
C VAL A 141 10.90 3.56 8.64
N ILE A 142 11.63 2.52 8.24
CA ILE A 142 11.19 1.13 8.46
C ILE A 142 11.17 0.80 9.96
N ARG A 143 12.25 1.15 10.68
CA ARG A 143 12.33 0.92 12.13
C ARG A 143 11.24 1.67 12.88
N ASP A 144 11.06 2.96 12.60
CA ASP A 144 10.05 3.80 13.25
C ASP A 144 8.64 3.24 13.06
N ALA A 145 8.29 2.82 11.84
CA ALA A 145 6.99 2.22 11.57
C ALA A 145 6.71 1.04 12.51
N PHE A 146 7.63 0.07 12.59
CA PHE A 146 7.47 -1.14 13.40
C PHE A 146 7.60 -0.88 14.91
N GLU A 147 8.55 -0.05 15.34
CA GLU A 147 8.79 0.25 16.76
C GLU A 147 7.67 1.09 17.37
N ASN A 148 7.06 2.00 16.59
CA ASN A 148 5.98 2.88 17.05
C ASN A 148 4.58 2.42 16.64
N LEU A 149 4.47 1.28 15.95
CA LEU A 149 3.20 0.68 15.54
C LEU A 149 2.33 1.65 14.72
N ARG A 150 2.92 2.28 13.71
CA ARG A 150 2.27 3.28 12.85
C ARG A 150 2.71 3.20 11.39
N PRO A 151 1.93 3.78 10.46
CA PRO A 151 2.44 4.07 9.13
C PRO A 151 3.60 5.07 9.17
N HIS A 152 4.64 4.82 8.38
CA HIS A 152 5.70 5.81 8.12
C HIS A 152 6.03 5.82 6.62
N ILE A 153 5.83 6.98 6.01
CA ILE A 153 6.00 7.20 4.57
C ILE A 153 7.42 7.74 4.29
N ALA A 154 8.18 7.08 3.42
CA ALA A 154 9.36 7.63 2.79
C ALA A 154 8.97 8.26 1.45
N LEU A 155 9.01 9.59 1.33
CA LEU A 155 8.82 10.30 0.07
C LEU A 155 10.17 10.37 -0.66
N ILE A 156 10.38 9.52 -1.66
CA ILE A 156 11.63 9.44 -2.41
C ILE A 156 11.52 10.24 -3.71
N SER A 157 12.33 11.30 -3.82
CA SER A 157 12.43 12.11 -5.02
C SER A 157 13.02 11.32 -6.19
N PRO A 158 12.55 11.53 -7.43
CA PRO A 158 13.18 10.99 -8.63
C PRO A 158 14.68 11.32 -8.77
N LYS A 159 15.12 12.44 -8.18
CA LYS A 159 16.52 12.88 -8.16
C LYS A 159 17.48 11.82 -7.61
N VAL A 160 17.01 11.02 -6.65
CA VAL A 160 17.79 9.94 -6.02
C VAL A 160 18.32 8.93 -7.04
N TRP A 161 17.62 8.76 -8.16
CA TRP A 161 17.93 7.75 -9.18
C TRP A 161 18.69 8.30 -10.39
N GLU A 162 18.93 9.61 -10.49
CA GLU A 162 19.48 10.22 -11.72
C GLU A 162 20.89 9.73 -12.11
N PHE A 163 21.71 9.41 -11.11
CA PHE A 163 23.07 8.91 -11.31
C PHE A 163 23.16 7.38 -11.21
N SER A 164 22.01 6.70 -11.22
CA SER A 164 21.96 5.25 -11.22
C SER A 164 22.36 4.72 -12.61
N ASP A 165 23.40 3.89 -12.62
CA ASP A 165 23.75 3.05 -13.78
C ASP A 165 22.97 1.72 -13.77
N CYS A 166 21.91 1.60 -12.94
CA CYS A 166 21.08 0.39 -12.89
C CYS A 166 20.31 0.22 -14.19
N CYS A 167 20.41 -0.97 -14.78
CA CYS A 167 19.63 -1.39 -15.94
C CYS A 167 18.80 -2.65 -15.65
N ALA A 168 18.44 -2.92 -14.39
CA ALA A 168 17.67 -4.10 -14.03
C ALA A 168 16.34 -4.20 -14.79
N TRP A 169 15.78 -3.06 -15.21
CA TRP A 169 14.59 -3.01 -16.06
C TRP A 169 14.79 -3.65 -17.45
N GLU A 170 16.01 -3.62 -18.00
CA GLU A 170 16.35 -4.15 -19.34
C GLU A 170 16.47 -5.67 -19.35
N ALA A 171 16.78 -6.28 -18.20
CA ALA A 171 16.88 -7.72 -18.04
C ALA A 171 15.50 -8.41 -17.91
N VAL A 172 14.43 -7.62 -17.74
CA VAL A 172 13.07 -8.15 -17.68
C VAL A 172 12.61 -8.50 -19.10
N GLU A 173 12.53 -9.79 -19.40
CA GLU A 173 11.95 -10.25 -20.66
C GLU A 173 10.51 -9.76 -20.80
N LEU A 174 10.14 -9.35 -22.02
CA LEU A 174 8.76 -9.01 -22.32
C LEU A 174 7.89 -10.24 -22.03
N PRO A 175 6.77 -10.09 -21.29
CA PRO A 175 5.89 -11.22 -21.06
C PRO A 175 5.46 -11.79 -22.40
N GLU A 176 5.47 -13.13 -22.51
CA GLU A 176 4.91 -13.80 -23.67
C GLU A 176 3.50 -13.26 -23.93
N LYS A 177 3.22 -12.92 -25.18
CA LYS A 177 1.91 -12.42 -25.56
C LYS A 177 0.88 -13.46 -25.08
N PRO A 178 -0.04 -13.10 -24.17
CA PRO A 178 -0.98 -14.05 -23.64
C PRO A 178 -1.77 -14.64 -24.81
N GLU A 179 -1.90 -15.96 -24.84
CA GLU A 179 -2.74 -16.62 -25.83
C GLU A 179 -4.15 -16.05 -25.75
N VAL A 180 -4.73 -15.76 -26.91
CA VAL A 180 -6.11 -15.26 -26.99
C VAL A 180 -7.03 -16.40 -26.59
N MET A 181 -7.47 -16.38 -25.34
CA MET A 181 -8.52 -17.26 -24.85
C MET A 181 -9.87 -16.69 -25.32
N GLU A 182 -10.47 -17.30 -26.33
CA GLU A 182 -11.84 -16.99 -26.72
C GLU A 182 -12.80 -17.42 -25.59
N ARG A 183 -13.31 -16.44 -24.83
CA ARG A 183 -14.42 -16.65 -23.90
C ARG A 183 -15.73 -16.27 -24.59
N ILE A 184 -16.46 -17.28 -25.06
CA ILE A 184 -17.85 -17.09 -25.49
C ILE A 184 -18.73 -17.00 -24.23
N CYS A 185 -19.02 -15.77 -23.79
CA CYS A 185 -20.02 -15.53 -22.74
C CYS A 185 -21.39 -15.30 -23.38
N LYS A 186 -22.28 -16.30 -23.29
CA LYS A 186 -23.72 -16.12 -23.56
C LYS A 186 -24.42 -15.84 -22.24
N PHE A 187 -24.75 -14.57 -21.98
CA PHE A 187 -25.57 -14.20 -20.83
C PHE A 187 -27.05 -14.28 -21.20
N ASN A 188 -27.76 -15.28 -20.66
CA ASN A 188 -29.20 -15.22 -20.51
C ASN A 188 -29.48 -14.81 -19.07
N ILE A 189 -29.77 -13.53 -18.86
CA ILE A 189 -30.20 -13.02 -17.55
C ILE A 189 -31.71 -13.22 -17.46
N ILE A 190 -32.13 -14.30 -16.82
CA ILE A 190 -33.45 -14.41 -16.24
C ILE A 190 -33.24 -14.18 -14.75
N ASN A 191 -33.63 -13.00 -14.28
CA ASN A 191 -33.41 -12.60 -12.91
C ASN A 191 -34.66 -12.92 -12.10
N GLU A 192 -34.56 -13.89 -11.19
CA GLU A 192 -35.52 -14.04 -10.10
C GLU A 192 -34.95 -13.33 -8.88
N THR A 193 -35.42 -12.11 -8.65
CA THR A 193 -35.06 -11.36 -7.45
C THR A 193 -35.76 -12.01 -6.27
N LEU A 194 -34.99 -12.53 -5.31
CA LEU A 194 -35.54 -12.96 -4.04
C LEU A 194 -36.23 -11.77 -3.38
N LYS A 195 -37.48 -11.98 -2.94
CA LYS A 195 -38.17 -10.95 -2.16
C LYS A 195 -37.38 -10.78 -0.86
N PRO A 196 -36.94 -9.56 -0.51
CA PRO A 196 -36.28 -9.35 0.77
C PRO A 196 -37.26 -9.74 1.88
N VAL A 197 -36.86 -10.72 2.69
CA VAL A 197 -37.66 -11.27 3.79
C VAL A 197 -37.31 -10.65 5.15
N MET A 198 -36.25 -9.83 5.19
CA MET A 198 -35.64 -9.38 6.43
C MET A 198 -35.01 -8.00 6.22
N LEU A 199 -35.26 -7.07 7.13
CA LEU A 199 -34.58 -5.79 7.19
C LEU A 199 -33.20 -5.96 7.83
N ARG A 200 -32.31 -4.99 7.61
CA ARG A 200 -30.99 -4.94 8.27
C ARG A 200 -31.11 -5.07 9.80
N ASN A 201 -32.09 -4.38 10.40
CA ASN A 201 -32.34 -4.44 11.83
C ASN A 201 -32.69 -5.87 12.29
N ASP A 202 -33.58 -6.53 11.55
CA ASP A 202 -34.00 -7.91 11.87
C ASP A 202 -32.81 -8.88 11.86
N ALA A 203 -31.86 -8.71 10.92
CA ALA A 203 -30.64 -9.51 10.85
C ALA A 203 -29.70 -9.23 12.03
N ILE A 204 -29.56 -7.95 12.41
CA ILE A 204 -28.75 -7.53 13.56
C ILE A 204 -29.34 -8.10 14.85
N CYS A 205 -30.66 -8.01 15.06
CA CYS A 205 -31.34 -8.58 16.22
C CYS A 205 -31.17 -10.10 16.29
N ALA A 206 -31.27 -10.80 15.15
CA ALA A 206 -31.08 -12.25 15.10
C ALA A 206 -29.65 -12.63 15.52
N ILE A 207 -28.62 -11.92 15.05
CA ILE A 207 -27.23 -12.16 15.44
C ILE A 207 -27.01 -11.79 16.90
N ALA A 208 -27.47 -10.61 17.35
CA ALA A 208 -27.37 -10.16 18.74
C ALA A 208 -27.97 -11.16 19.73
N SER A 209 -29.08 -11.81 19.38
CA SER A 209 -29.73 -12.84 20.21
C SER A 209 -28.89 -14.11 20.43
N GLN A 210 -27.82 -14.31 19.64
CA GLN A 210 -26.91 -15.44 19.76
C GLN A 210 -25.58 -15.05 20.42
N LEU A 211 -25.38 -13.77 20.71
CA LEU A 211 -24.21 -13.24 21.38
C LEU A 211 -24.53 -13.13 22.88
N ASP A 212 -24.08 -14.11 23.67
CA ASP A 212 -24.20 -14.10 25.12
C ASP A 212 -22.96 -13.41 25.75
N ASP A 213 -22.19 -14.11 26.59
CA ASP A 213 -21.03 -13.56 27.33
C ASP A 213 -19.74 -13.44 26.48
N GLU A 214 -19.84 -13.50 25.16
CA GLU A 214 -18.67 -13.45 24.27
C GLU A 214 -18.18 -12.01 24.01
N ILE A 215 -16.86 -11.82 24.04
CA ILE A 215 -16.25 -10.54 23.67
C ILE A 215 -16.45 -10.33 22.17
N THR A 216 -17.42 -9.47 21.82
CA THR A 216 -17.75 -9.16 20.43
C THR A 216 -17.01 -7.90 19.97
N VAL A 217 -16.14 -8.03 18.97
CA VAL A 217 -15.45 -6.90 18.34
C VAL A 217 -16.23 -6.47 17.09
N THR A 218 -16.89 -5.32 17.18
CA THR A 218 -17.65 -4.73 16.06
C THR A 218 -16.86 -3.59 15.43
N ASN A 219 -16.63 -3.59 14.12
CA ASN A 219 -15.97 -2.48 13.44
C ASN A 219 -16.97 -1.51 12.75
N LEU A 220 -16.83 -0.22 13.09
CA LEU A 220 -17.42 0.97 12.46
C LEU A 220 -18.95 1.17 12.52
N GLY A 221 -19.34 2.36 13.01
CA GLY A 221 -20.56 3.07 12.62
C GLY A 221 -21.85 2.73 13.36
N VAL A 222 -22.97 3.08 12.72
CA VAL A 222 -24.36 2.82 13.16
C VAL A 222 -24.64 1.34 13.49
N PRO A 223 -24.16 0.32 12.73
CA PRO A 223 -24.42 -1.09 13.09
C PRO A 223 -23.84 -1.52 14.44
N CYS A 224 -22.73 -0.93 14.89
CA CYS A 224 -22.20 -1.21 16.22
C CYS A 224 -23.12 -0.68 17.33
N LYS A 225 -23.83 0.42 17.07
CA LYS A 225 -24.82 0.98 18.00
C LYS A 225 -26.14 0.20 17.93
N GLU A 226 -26.56 -0.21 16.74
CA GLU A 226 -27.77 -1.02 16.52
C GLU A 226 -27.66 -2.42 17.15
N LEU A 227 -26.46 -2.97 17.30
CA LEU A 227 -26.26 -4.28 17.93
C LEU A 227 -26.66 -4.30 19.42
N TYR A 228 -26.60 -3.15 20.10
CA TYR A 228 -26.85 -3.03 21.54
C TYR A 228 -27.91 -1.97 21.90
N ALA A 229 -28.71 -1.51 20.93
CA ALA A 229 -29.81 -0.56 21.12
C ALA A 229 -31.15 -1.29 21.25
#